data_AF-A0A421G028-F1
#
_entry.id   AF-A0A421G028-F1
#
_cell.length_a   1.000
_cell.length_b   1.000
_cell.length_c   1.000
_cell.angle_alpha   90.00
_cell.angle_beta   90.00
_cell.angle_gamma   90.00
#
_symmetry.space_group_name_H-M   'P 1'
#
loop_
_entity.id
_entity.type
_entity.pdbx_description
1 polymer ?
#
loop_
_entity_poly.entity_id
_entity_poly.type
_entity_poly.pdbx_seq_one_letter_code
_entity_poly.pdbx_strand_id
1 'polypeptide(L)' 'MAMGDVDVSGGDASDEYVDGSIFRVKLHNFLTYNDAEFFPGPRLNLILGPNGTGKSSIVCALCVGLAGSTR' A
#
# COMPACT_ATOMS: atom_id res chain seq x y z
N MET A 1 -34.20 13.06 -35.07
CA MET A 1 -32.73 12.87 -35.13
C MET A 1 -32.21 13.06 -33.74
N ALA A 2 -32.06 11.97 -32.99
CA ALA A 2 -31.55 11.99 -31.63
C ALA A 2 -30.03 12.14 -31.67
N MET A 3 -29.53 13.21 -31.06
CA MET A 3 -28.12 13.38 -30.71
C MET A 3 -27.85 12.34 -29.62
N GLY A 4 -27.00 11.36 -29.91
CA GLY A 4 -26.72 10.24 -29.02
C GLY A 4 -26.18 10.71 -27.67
N ASP A 5 -26.75 10.16 -26.60
CA ASP A 5 -26.19 10.24 -25.26
C ASP A 5 -24.76 9.69 -25.28
N VAL A 6 -23.80 10.55 -24.99
CA VAL A 6 -22.43 10.15 -24.71
C VAL A 6 -22.47 9.38 -23.39
N ASP A 7 -22.40 8.07 -23.48
CA ASP A 7 -22.21 7.19 -22.34
C ASP A 7 -20.88 7.58 -21.67
N VAL A 8 -20.96 8.32 -20.57
CA VAL A 8 -19.84 8.48 -19.64
C VAL A 8 -19.72 7.16 -18.88
N SER A 9 -19.19 6.13 -19.53
CA SER A 9 -18.62 4.98 -18.84
C SER A 9 -17.23 5.37 -18.30
N GLY A 10 -17.22 6.35 -17.40
CA GLY A 10 -16.14 6.57 -16.43
C GLY A 10 -16.26 5.54 -15.31
N GLY A 11 -16.27 4.26 -15.66
CA GLY A 11 -16.21 3.19 -14.69
C GLY A 11 -14.76 2.99 -14.28
N ASP A 12 -14.34 3.66 -13.21
CA ASP A 12 -13.10 3.32 -12.49
C ASP A 12 -13.24 1.94 -11.86
N ALA A 13 -13.17 0.90 -12.68
CA ALA A 13 -12.92 -0.45 -12.21
C ALA A 13 -11.49 -0.47 -11.66
N SER A 14 -11.29 -0.27 -10.36
CA SER A 14 -10.22 -0.93 -9.54
C SER A 14 -9.85 -0.25 -8.21
N ASP A 15 -10.81 0.25 -7.42
CA ASP A 15 -10.61 0.48 -5.97
C ASP A 15 -10.77 -0.81 -5.13
N GLU A 16 -10.79 -1.97 -5.78
CA GLU A 16 -10.89 -3.26 -5.11
C GLU A 16 -9.52 -3.84 -4.81
N TYR A 17 -9.39 -4.42 -3.61
CA TYR A 17 -8.22 -5.20 -3.24
C TYR A 17 -8.20 -6.50 -4.03
N VAL A 18 -7.05 -6.84 -4.60
CA VAL A 18 -6.83 -8.10 -5.30
C VAL A 18 -6.24 -9.15 -4.35
N ASP A 19 -6.33 -10.43 -4.71
CA ASP A 19 -5.71 -11.50 -3.94
C ASP A 19 -4.21 -11.26 -3.72
N GLY A 20 -3.77 -11.48 -2.47
CA GLY A 20 -2.40 -11.18 -2.03
C GLY A 20 -2.15 -9.72 -1.61
N SER A 21 -3.17 -8.85 -1.68
CA SER A 21 -3.04 -7.47 -1.20
C SER A 21 -2.80 -7.37 0.31
N ILE A 22 -1.97 -6.40 0.71
CA ILE A 22 -1.68 -6.13 2.12
C ILE A 22 -2.66 -5.09 2.65
N PHE A 23 -3.57 -5.51 3.53
CA PHE A 23 -4.58 -4.62 4.12
C PHE A 23 -4.09 -3.85 5.35
N ARG A 24 -3.10 -4.40 6.06
CA ARG A 24 -2.62 -3.84 7.32
C ARG A 24 -1.19 -4.24 7.60
N VAL A 25 -0.40 -3.27 8.07
CA VAL A 25 0.96 -3.50 8.58
C VAL A 25 1.03 -2.87 9.97
N LYS A 26 1.34 -3.67 10.99
CA LYS A 26 1.57 -3.19 12.36
C LYS A 26 3.00 -3.51 12.79
N LEU A 27 3.71 -2.49 13.25
CA LEU A 27 5.07 -2.57 13.77
C LEU A 27 5.04 -2.27 15.26
N HIS A 28 5.67 -3.12 16.07
CA HIS A 28 5.79 -2.93 17.51
C HIS A 28 7.23 -3.25 17.94
N ASN A 29 7.91 -2.27 18.54
CA ASN A 29 9.33 -2.32 18.90
C ASN A 29 10.22 -2.83 17.76
N PHE A 30 10.03 -2.31 16.55
CA PHE A 30 10.73 -2.74 15.34
C PHE A 30 11.58 -1.62 14.74
N LEU A 31 12.91 -1.79 14.82
CA LEU A 31 13.91 -0.84 14.33
C LEU A 31 13.64 0.59 14.83
N THR A 32 13.18 1.47 13.94
CA THR A 32 12.93 2.89 14.21
C THR A 32 11.53 3.17 14.75
N TYR A 33 10.65 2.16 14.83
CA TYR A 33 9.26 2.30 15.26
C TYR A 33 9.02 1.64 16.62
N ASN A 34 8.49 2.41 17.59
CA ASN A 34 8.01 1.87 18.86
C ASN A 34 6.62 1.24 18.70
N ASP A 35 5.66 1.96 18.15
CA ASP A 35 4.36 1.44 17.72
C ASP A 35 3.92 2.22 16.49
N ALA A 36 3.60 1.51 15.40
CA ALA A 36 3.11 2.11 14.17
C ALA A 36 2.16 1.17 13.44
N GLU A 37 1.16 1.74 12.78
CA GLU A 37 0.13 1.01 12.08
C GLU A 37 -0.23 1.71 10.76
N PHE A 38 -0.28 0.92 9.69
CA PHE A 38 -0.54 1.39 8.34
C PHE A 38 -1.65 0.55 7.70
N PHE A 39 -2.53 1.21 6.94
CA PHE A 39 -3.60 0.59 6.15
C PHE A 39 -3.39 0.95 4.68
N PRO A 40 -2.62 0.16 3.93
CA PRO A 40 -2.38 0.41 2.52
C PRO A 40 -3.68 0.34 1.70
N GLY A 41 -3.79 1.19 0.68
CA GLY A 41 -4.86 1.13 -0.31
C GLY A 41 -4.66 -0.02 -1.31
N PRO A 42 -5.68 -0.31 -2.14
CA PRO A 42 -5.70 -1.44 -3.08
C PRO A 42 -4.72 -1.34 -4.26
N ARG A 43 -4.18 -0.14 -4.50
CA ARG A 43 -3.37 0.19 -5.69
C ARG A 43 -1.95 0.61 -5.28
N LEU A 44 -1.49 1.75 -5.82
CA LEU A 44 -0.16 2.28 -5.56
C LEU A 44 -0.11 2.96 -4.20
N ASN A 45 0.73 2.43 -3.31
CA ASN A 45 1.03 3.04 -2.02
C ASN A 45 2.45 3.62 -2.04
N LEU A 46 2.62 4.89 -1.67
CA LEU A 46 3.92 5.56 -1.59
C LEU A 46 4.32 5.82 -0.13
N ILE A 47 5.50 5.35 0.27
CA ILE A 47 6.10 5.65 1.58
C ILE A 47 7.06 6.83 1.41
N LEU A 48 6.68 7.99 1.93
CA LEU A 48 7.46 9.23 1.85
C LEU A 48 7.92 9.70 3.23
N GLY A 49 9.05 10.40 3.29
CA GLY A 49 9.53 11.01 4.53
C GLY A 49 11.01 11.41 4.51
N PRO A 50 11.44 12.34 5.37
CA PRO A 50 12.83 12.74 5.54
C PRO A 50 13.79 11.58 5.81
N ASN A 51 15.09 11.79 5.62
CA ASN A 51 16.10 10.78 5.96
C ASN A 51 16.07 10.46 7.46
N GLY A 52 16.23 9.18 7.81
CA GLY A 52 16.21 8.70 9.20
C GLY A 52 14.83 8.40 9.79
N THR A 53 13.73 8.64 9.07
CA THR A 53 12.35 8.41 9.57
C THR A 53 11.87 6.95 9.58
N GLY A 54 12.73 5.99 9.22
CA GLY A 54 12.37 4.57 9.25
C GLY A 54 11.70 4.01 7.99
N LYS A 55 11.69 4.74 6.86
CA LYS A 55 11.14 4.23 5.58
C LYS A 55 11.69 2.84 5.20
N SER A 56 13.01 2.67 5.23
CA SER A 56 13.67 1.38 4.97
C SER A 56 13.31 0.32 6.01
N SER A 57 12.98 0.74 7.24
CA SER A 57 12.49 -0.16 8.29
C SER A 57 11.11 -0.73 7.95
N ILE A 58 10.22 0.05 7.32
CA ILE A 58 8.93 -0.47 6.83
C ILE A 58 9.17 -1.53 5.74
N VAL A 59 10.05 -1.25 4.77
CA VAL A 59 10.37 -2.20 3.69
C VAL A 59 10.98 -3.49 4.28
N CYS A 60 11.89 -3.37 5.24
CA CYS A 60 12.46 -4.52 5.95
C CYS A 60 11.38 -5.35 6.66
N ALA A 61 10.44 -4.70 7.35
CA ALA A 61 9.34 -5.40 8.00
C ALA A 61 8.46 -6.17 7.02
N LEU A 62 8.19 -5.61 5.84
CA LEU A 62 7.45 -6.30 4.78
C LEU A 62 8.21 -7.53 4.26
N CYS A 63 9.52 -7.40 3.99
CA CYS A 63 10.34 -8.54 3.59
C CYS A 63 10.31 -9.64 4.66
N VAL A 64 10.53 -9.31 5.93
CA VAL A 64 10.52 -10.31 7.01
C VAL A 64 9.14 -10.94 7.19
N GLY A 65 8.09 -10.11 7.23
CA GLY A 65 6.71 -10.57 7.47
C GLY A 65 6.14 -11.43 6.35
N LEU A 66 6.59 -11.24 5.11
CA LEU A 66 6.16 -12.01 3.94
C LEU A 66 7.18 -13.09 3.52
N ALA A 67 8.14 -13.41 4.39
CA ALA A 67 9.22 -14.37 4.11
C ALA A 67 10.04 -14.06 2.83
N GLY A 68 10.17 -12.78 2.50
CA GLY A 68 11.00 -12.28 1.41
C GLY A 68 12.47 -12.61 1.61
N SER A 69 13.10 -13.15 0.56
CA SER A 69 14.53 -13.43 0.52
C SER A 69 15.34 -12.14 0.52
N THR A 70 16.29 -12.00 1.45
CA THR A 70 17.23 -10.86 1.53
C THR A 70 18.50 -11.09 0.71
N ARG A 71 18.42 -11.91 -0.35
CA ARG A 71 19.57 -12.36 -1.14
C ARG A 71 19.60 -11.70 -2.51
#